data_AF-A0A1H8MEP4-F1
#
_entry.id   AF-A0A1H8MEP4-F1
#
_cell.length_a   1.000
_cell.length_b   1.000
_cell.length_c   1.000
_cell.angle_alpha   90.00
_cell.angle_beta   90.00
_cell.angle_gamma   90.00
#
_symmetry.space_group_name_H-M   'P 1'
#
loop_
_entity.id
_entity.type
_entity.pdbx_description
1 polymer ?
#
loop_
_entity_poly.entity_id
_entity_poly.type
_entity_poly.pdbx_seq_one_letter_code
_entity_poly.pdbx_strand_id
1 'polypeptide(L)'
;MSGAVVLNSLAGGVDHRVVQRANFAHGDDSPARLVVYLPTLTPHAHVSALSGEPFHPRFRREDWSDARVTDDSGRLRPEVVDVLRCARDLDLVVATGHCRREEALSIVDAAADIGLERILLTHAAHPLSGFSEPDIALLSTAGHVWVEITALTVLMGHRGLDHLARLAASHPRVVLSSDLGQVTQPDVSEAWAMIDRWLFDLAVDREAVAVANPERLLAGN
;
A
#
# COMPACT_ATOMS: atom_id res chain seq x y z
N MET A 1 -11.95 14.25 4.26
CA MET A 1 -10.66 14.25 5.02
C MET A 1 -10.17 12.83 5.02
N SER A 2 -8.89 12.54 4.85
CA SER A 2 -8.39 11.16 4.87
C SER A 2 -7.26 11.00 5.88
N GLY A 3 -7.08 9.78 6.36
CA GLY A 3 -6.03 9.42 7.31
C GLY A 3 -5.55 8.00 7.07
N ALA A 4 -4.51 7.61 7.78
CA ALA A 4 -3.98 6.24 7.72
C ALA A 4 -3.59 5.74 9.10
N VAL A 5 -3.70 4.43 9.30
CA VAL A 5 -3.14 3.72 10.44
C VAL A 5 -2.25 2.59 9.92
N VAL A 6 -1.04 2.46 10.45
CA VAL A 6 -0.09 1.42 10.05
C VAL A 6 0.06 0.40 11.18
N LEU A 7 -0.24 -0.86 10.91
CA LEU A 7 -0.33 -1.93 11.89
C LEU A 7 1.03 -2.56 12.25
N ASN A 8 2.08 -1.74 12.34
CA ASN A 8 3.37 -2.16 12.90
C ASN A 8 3.22 -2.47 14.39
N SER A 9 4.02 -3.39 14.94
CA SER A 9 3.94 -3.76 16.36
C SER A 9 4.09 -2.56 17.32
N LEU A 10 4.90 -1.55 16.96
CA LEU A 10 5.02 -0.30 17.73
C LEU A 10 3.73 0.53 17.79
N ALA A 11 2.80 0.33 16.85
CA ALA A 11 1.49 0.98 16.82
C ALA A 11 0.36 0.11 17.40
N GLY A 12 0.69 -1.07 17.94
CA GLY A 12 -0.26 -2.05 18.47
C GLY A 12 -0.36 -3.33 17.63
N GLY A 13 0.28 -3.37 16.47
CA GLY A 13 0.34 -4.57 15.62
C GLY A 13 -0.92 -4.83 14.81
N VAL A 14 -0.97 -6.01 14.20
CA VAL A 14 -2.12 -6.48 13.44
C VAL A 14 -3.24 -6.88 14.41
N ASP A 15 -4.09 -5.91 14.73
CA ASP A 15 -5.21 -6.06 15.65
C ASP A 15 -6.38 -5.17 15.20
N HIS A 16 -7.56 -5.77 15.02
CA HIS A 16 -8.76 -5.04 14.60
C HIS A 16 -9.16 -3.92 15.57
N ARG A 17 -8.76 -4.00 16.85
CA ARG A 17 -9.02 -2.95 17.85
C ARG A 17 -8.20 -1.69 17.61
N VAL A 18 -7.02 -1.82 17.01
CA VAL A 18 -6.21 -0.67 16.57
C VAL A 18 -6.95 0.07 15.44
N VAL A 19 -7.53 -0.69 14.50
CA VAL A 19 -8.35 -0.16 13.41
C VAL A 19 -9.60 0.54 13.94
N GLN A 20 -10.36 -0.11 14.82
CA GLN A 20 -11.54 0.47 15.46
C GLN A 20 -11.21 1.77 16.19
N ARG A 21 -10.15 1.77 17.01
CA ARG A 21 -9.72 2.97 17.73
C ARG A 21 -9.37 4.11 16.77
N ALA A 22 -8.64 3.83 15.70
CA ALA A 22 -8.26 4.83 14.71
C ALA A 22 -9.51 5.40 14.01
N ASN A 23 -10.45 4.54 13.62
CA ASN A 23 -11.70 4.96 12.98
C ASN A 23 -12.59 5.78 13.93
N PHE A 24 -12.86 5.28 15.13
CA PHE A 24 -13.77 5.91 16.09
C PHE A 24 -13.24 7.22 16.67
N ALA A 25 -11.92 7.45 16.66
CA ALA A 25 -11.32 8.72 17.09
C ALA A 25 -11.83 9.92 16.26
N HIS A 26 -12.38 9.67 15.08
CA HIS A 26 -12.90 10.70 14.19
C HIS A 26 -14.37 11.09 14.49
N GLY A 27 -15.09 10.32 15.30
CA GLY A 27 -16.51 10.52 15.63
C GLY A 27 -17.48 9.95 14.58
N ASP A 28 -18.75 9.80 14.97
CA ASP A 28 -19.77 9.07 14.19
C ASP A 28 -20.09 9.72 12.83
N ASP A 29 -20.08 11.06 12.75
CA ASP A 29 -20.39 11.83 11.52
C ASP A 29 -19.14 12.23 10.73
N SER A 30 -18.01 11.57 10.96
CA SER A 30 -16.76 12.02 10.37
C SER A 30 -16.70 11.83 8.86
N PRO A 31 -16.27 12.84 8.08
CA PRO A 31 -15.91 12.65 6.69
C PRO A 31 -14.51 12.04 6.53
N ALA A 32 -13.93 11.49 7.61
CA ALA A 32 -12.66 10.80 7.58
C ALA A 32 -12.77 9.51 6.77
N ARG A 33 -11.81 9.29 5.88
CA ARG A 33 -11.64 8.06 5.11
C ARG A 33 -10.29 7.45 5.47
N LEU A 34 -10.32 6.34 6.20
CA LEU A 34 -9.13 5.73 6.78
C LEU A 34 -8.58 4.63 5.84
N VAL A 35 -7.27 4.66 5.60
CA VAL A 35 -6.54 3.56 4.98
C VAL A 35 -5.81 2.77 6.08
N VAL A 36 -6.08 1.48 6.16
CA VAL A 36 -5.44 0.56 7.11
C VAL A 36 -4.29 -0.14 6.42
N TYR A 37 -3.05 0.23 6.76
CA TYR A 37 -1.87 -0.44 6.25
C TYR A 37 -1.53 -1.64 7.12
N LEU A 38 -1.48 -2.83 6.51
CA LEU A 38 -0.76 -3.97 7.08
C LEU A 38 0.72 -3.62 7.29
N PRO A 39 1.49 -4.43 8.06
CA PRO A 39 2.82 -4.04 8.50
C PRO A 39 3.76 -3.59 7.38
N THR A 40 4.51 -2.52 7.64
CA THR A 40 5.57 -1.98 6.77
C THR A 40 6.96 -2.23 7.34
N LEU A 41 7.07 -2.55 8.62
CA LEU A 41 8.30 -3.04 9.23
C LEU A 41 8.20 -4.56 9.29
N THR A 42 8.77 -5.22 8.26
CA THR A 42 8.61 -6.67 8.03
C THR A 42 9.98 -7.37 7.99
N PRO A 43 10.03 -8.70 8.20
CA PRO A 43 11.29 -9.44 8.15
C PRO A 43 11.85 -9.56 6.73
N HIS A 44 11.07 -9.19 5.70
CA HIS A 44 11.38 -9.45 4.29
C HIS A 44 12.60 -8.69 3.79
N ALA A 45 13.61 -9.44 3.38
CA ALA A 45 14.85 -8.89 2.82
C ALA A 45 14.62 -8.20 1.48
N HIS A 46 14.92 -6.90 1.44
CA HIS A 46 15.26 -6.19 0.23
C HIS A 46 16.51 -5.33 0.48
N VAL A 47 17.32 -5.15 -0.55
CA VAL A 47 18.43 -4.20 -0.54
C VAL A 47 17.85 -2.85 -0.91
N SER A 48 17.75 -1.95 0.06
CA SER A 48 17.41 -0.56 -0.21
C SER A 48 18.60 0.15 -0.84
N ALA A 49 18.36 0.97 -1.85
CA ALA A 49 19.38 1.90 -2.36
C ALA A 49 19.61 3.09 -1.38
N LEU A 50 18.75 3.27 -0.39
CA LEU A 50 18.94 4.23 0.68
C LEU A 50 19.86 3.64 1.75
N SER A 51 21.00 4.30 1.99
CA SER A 51 21.89 3.98 3.10
C SER A 51 21.61 4.90 4.28
N GLY A 52 21.42 4.33 5.47
CA GLY A 52 21.24 5.11 6.69
C GLY A 52 21.02 4.21 7.91
N GLU A 53 21.53 4.63 9.06
CA GLU A 53 21.21 4.01 10.33
C GLU A 53 19.78 4.40 10.74
N PRO A 54 18.99 3.48 11.31
CA PRO A 54 17.71 3.83 11.88
C PRO A 54 17.91 4.86 12.99
N PHE A 55 17.07 5.90 13.01
CA PHE A 55 17.16 6.97 14.02
C PHE A 55 16.96 6.45 15.45
N HIS A 56 16.33 5.28 15.61
CA HIS A 56 16.13 4.62 16.88
C HIS A 56 16.28 3.09 16.73
N PRO A 57 16.92 2.38 17.70
CA PRO A 57 17.20 0.95 17.59
C PRO A 57 15.99 0.08 17.27
N ARG A 58 14.80 0.43 17.78
CA ARG A 58 13.55 -0.31 17.47
C ARG A 58 13.18 -0.34 15.98
N PHE A 59 13.72 0.53 15.14
CA PHE A 59 13.51 0.47 13.68
C PHE A 59 14.55 -0.41 12.97
N ARG A 60 15.44 -1.06 13.71
CA ARG A 60 16.31 -2.11 13.18
C ARG A 60 15.47 -3.28 12.72
N ARG A 61 15.78 -3.78 11.55
CA ARG A 61 14.93 -4.72 10.84
C ARG A 61 14.83 -6.09 11.53
N GLU A 62 15.88 -6.46 12.25
CA GLU A 62 15.99 -7.69 13.02
C GLU A 62 14.92 -7.79 14.11
N ASP A 63 14.41 -6.65 14.60
CA ASP A 63 13.39 -6.59 15.65
C ASP A 63 11.96 -6.88 15.15
N TRP A 64 11.78 -7.15 13.84
CA TRP A 64 10.48 -7.27 13.19
C TRP A 64 10.20 -8.66 12.61
N SER A 65 10.83 -9.71 13.17
CA SER A 65 10.64 -11.11 12.75
C SER A 65 9.17 -11.57 12.76
N ASP A 66 8.38 -10.98 13.67
CA ASP A 66 7.02 -11.42 14.00
C ASP A 66 5.93 -10.60 13.30
N ALA A 67 6.33 -9.56 12.55
CA ALA A 67 5.43 -8.72 11.76
C ALA A 67 5.03 -9.41 10.43
N ARG A 68 4.54 -10.65 10.54
CA ARG A 68 4.09 -11.47 9.41
C ARG A 68 2.58 -11.45 9.30
N VAL A 69 2.10 -11.46 8.06
CA VAL A 69 0.66 -11.58 7.74
C VAL A 69 0.25 -13.04 7.52
N THR A 70 1.19 -13.91 7.18
CA THR A 70 1.00 -15.36 7.12
C THR A 70 1.73 -16.07 8.26
N ASP A 71 1.25 -17.27 8.59
CA ASP A 71 1.96 -18.22 9.44
C ASP A 71 3.09 -18.95 8.67
N ASP A 72 3.81 -19.83 9.36
CA ASP A 72 4.90 -20.61 8.79
C ASP A 72 4.45 -21.60 7.69
N SER A 73 3.15 -21.89 7.61
CA SER A 73 2.56 -22.70 6.54
C SER A 73 2.12 -21.89 5.32
N GLY A 74 2.30 -20.57 5.36
CA GLY A 74 1.89 -19.65 4.31
C GLY A 74 0.40 -19.30 4.33
N ARG A 75 -0.34 -19.65 5.39
CA ARG A 75 -1.75 -19.30 5.54
C ARG A 75 -1.88 -17.94 6.21
N LEU A 76 -2.88 -17.15 5.83
CA LEU A 76 -3.16 -15.90 6.53
C LEU A 76 -3.43 -16.16 8.00
N ARG A 77 -2.81 -15.32 8.83
CA ARG A 77 -3.03 -15.34 10.26
C ARG A 77 -4.46 -14.92 10.61
N PRO A 78 -5.08 -15.51 11.65
CA PRO A 78 -6.44 -15.15 12.06
C PRO A 78 -6.61 -13.65 12.33
N GLU A 79 -5.60 -12.99 12.90
CA GLU A 79 -5.64 -11.57 13.24
C GLU A 79 -5.70 -10.68 11.98
N VAL A 80 -5.09 -11.12 10.87
CA VAL A 80 -5.22 -10.42 9.58
C VAL A 80 -6.66 -10.55 9.08
N VAL A 81 -7.25 -11.74 9.16
CA VAL A 81 -8.65 -11.96 8.74
C VAL A 81 -9.61 -11.11 9.58
N ASP A 82 -9.37 -10.96 10.88
CA ASP A 82 -10.16 -10.10 11.74
C ASP A 82 -10.01 -8.61 11.37
N VAL A 83 -8.82 -8.17 10.97
CA VAL A 83 -8.61 -6.83 10.41
C VAL A 83 -9.37 -6.64 9.11
N LEU A 84 -9.36 -7.61 8.18
CA LEU A 84 -10.11 -7.53 6.92
C LEU A 84 -11.63 -7.46 7.17
N ARG A 85 -12.15 -8.25 8.10
CA ARG A 85 -13.57 -8.20 8.50
C ARG A 85 -13.93 -6.86 9.13
N CYS A 86 -13.10 -6.35 10.02
CA CYS A 86 -13.27 -5.03 10.63
C CYS A 86 -13.28 -3.93 9.57
N ALA A 87 -12.36 -3.98 8.61
CA ALA A 87 -12.31 -3.02 7.51
C ALA A 87 -13.56 -3.11 6.62
N ARG A 88 -14.06 -4.31 6.33
CA ARG A 88 -15.32 -4.49 5.60
C ARG A 88 -16.49 -3.86 6.36
N ASP A 89 -16.63 -4.18 7.65
CA ASP A 89 -17.77 -3.73 8.47
C ASP A 89 -17.76 -2.21 8.69
N LEU A 90 -16.58 -1.58 8.62
CA LEU A 90 -16.38 -0.14 8.75
C LEU A 90 -16.22 0.58 7.41
N ASP A 91 -16.39 -0.12 6.28
CA ASP A 91 -16.21 0.42 4.93
C ASP A 91 -14.85 1.14 4.74
N LEU A 92 -13.76 0.45 5.06
CA LEU A 92 -12.39 0.96 5.03
C LEU A 92 -11.56 0.33 3.91
N VAL A 93 -10.49 1.03 3.52
CA VAL A 93 -9.47 0.50 2.61
C VAL A 93 -8.42 -0.27 3.41
N VAL A 94 -8.03 -1.45 2.94
CA VAL A 94 -6.85 -2.15 3.47
C VAL A 94 -5.71 -2.08 2.46
N ALA A 95 -4.60 -1.50 2.86
CA ALA A 95 -3.35 -1.49 2.11
C ALA A 95 -2.47 -2.68 2.55
N THR A 96 -1.89 -3.39 1.58
CA THR A 96 -1.11 -4.61 1.84
C THR A 96 0.20 -4.35 2.59
N GLY A 97 0.68 -3.10 2.63
CA GLY A 97 1.95 -2.78 3.27
C GLY A 97 3.11 -3.48 2.57
N HIS A 98 4.12 -3.90 3.34
CA HIS A 98 5.34 -4.54 2.80
C HIS A 98 5.20 -6.07 2.66
N CYS A 99 4.04 -6.54 2.17
CA CYS A 99 3.82 -7.95 1.84
C CYS A 99 4.54 -8.35 0.56
N ARG A 100 4.96 -9.63 0.49
CA ARG A 100 5.39 -10.27 -0.75
C ARG A 100 4.19 -10.73 -1.57
N ARG A 101 4.44 -11.08 -2.83
CA ARG A 101 3.45 -11.52 -3.81
C ARG A 101 2.48 -12.55 -3.26
N GLU A 102 2.96 -13.64 -2.68
CA GLU A 102 2.13 -14.73 -2.19
C GLU A 102 1.25 -14.30 -1.00
N GLU A 103 1.80 -13.49 -0.10
CA GLU A 103 1.06 -12.93 1.04
C GLU A 103 -0.04 -11.96 0.57
N ALA A 104 0.32 -11.05 -0.34
CA ALA A 104 -0.60 -10.07 -0.90
C ALA A 104 -1.73 -10.73 -1.71
N LEU A 105 -1.44 -11.75 -2.52
CA LEU A 105 -2.46 -12.53 -3.22
C LEU A 105 -3.39 -13.26 -2.24
N SER A 106 -2.84 -13.82 -1.15
CA SER A 106 -3.66 -14.45 -0.11
C SER A 106 -4.61 -13.44 0.54
N ILE A 107 -4.17 -12.19 0.76
CA ILE A 107 -5.01 -11.09 1.27
C ILE A 107 -6.10 -10.73 0.26
N VAL A 108 -5.75 -10.63 -1.03
CA VAL A 108 -6.71 -10.33 -2.12
C VAL A 108 -7.80 -11.40 -2.19
N ASP A 109 -7.43 -12.68 -2.12
CA ASP A 109 -8.38 -13.79 -2.16
C ASP A 109 -9.29 -13.79 -0.92
N ALA A 110 -8.72 -13.65 0.28
CA ALA A 110 -9.49 -13.59 1.51
C ALA A 110 -10.43 -12.38 1.58
N ALA A 111 -10.02 -11.25 1.01
CA ALA A 111 -10.87 -10.06 0.88
C ALA A 111 -12.06 -10.33 -0.03
N ALA A 112 -11.85 -10.99 -1.16
CA ALA A 112 -12.93 -11.39 -2.06
C ALA A 112 -13.93 -12.33 -1.37
N ASP A 113 -13.43 -13.34 -0.65
CA ASP A 113 -14.25 -14.34 0.05
C ASP A 113 -15.20 -13.73 1.09
N ILE A 114 -14.78 -12.65 1.76
CA ILE A 114 -15.59 -12.00 2.81
C ILE A 114 -16.38 -10.78 2.32
N GLY A 115 -16.22 -10.40 1.04
CA GLY A 115 -16.85 -9.22 0.44
C GLY A 115 -16.21 -7.90 0.85
N LEU A 116 -14.91 -7.85 1.13
CA LEU A 116 -14.17 -6.60 1.32
C LEU A 116 -13.83 -5.99 -0.05
N GLU A 117 -14.38 -4.82 -0.33
CA GLU A 117 -14.36 -4.24 -1.68
C GLU A 117 -13.16 -3.37 -2.01
N ARG A 118 -12.28 -3.04 -1.05
CA ARG A 118 -11.20 -2.08 -1.28
C ARG A 118 -9.87 -2.51 -0.67
N ILE A 119 -9.07 -3.16 -1.51
CA ILE A 119 -7.67 -3.48 -1.25
C ILE A 119 -6.76 -2.57 -2.07
N LEU A 120 -5.81 -1.91 -1.43
CA LEU A 120 -4.71 -1.21 -2.09
C LEU A 120 -3.45 -2.09 -2.05
N LEU A 121 -3.09 -2.66 -3.20
CA LEU A 121 -1.84 -3.38 -3.37
C LEU A 121 -0.67 -2.38 -3.36
N THR A 122 -0.01 -2.26 -2.20
CA THR A 122 1.06 -1.29 -1.93
C THR A 122 2.36 -1.69 -2.61
N HIS A 123 3.12 -0.72 -3.12
CA HIS A 123 4.43 -0.93 -3.76
C HIS A 123 4.47 -2.04 -4.83
N ALA A 124 3.44 -2.14 -5.67
CA ALA A 124 3.31 -3.20 -6.67
C ALA A 124 4.48 -3.25 -7.68
N ALA A 125 5.13 -2.11 -7.93
CA ALA A 125 6.31 -1.99 -8.80
C ALA A 125 7.65 -2.27 -8.09
N HIS A 126 7.66 -2.28 -6.76
CA HIS A 126 8.90 -2.34 -5.98
C HIS A 126 9.44 -3.77 -5.90
N PRO A 127 10.77 -4.01 -6.00
CA PRO A 127 11.34 -5.35 -5.95
C PRO A 127 10.98 -6.17 -4.70
N LEU A 128 10.68 -5.50 -3.58
CA LEU A 128 10.22 -6.14 -2.34
C LEU A 128 8.94 -6.96 -2.52
N SER A 129 7.99 -6.44 -3.32
CA SER A 129 6.68 -7.08 -3.47
C SER A 129 6.76 -8.32 -4.35
N GLY A 130 7.72 -8.38 -5.28
CA GLY A 130 7.95 -9.54 -6.16
C GLY A 130 6.90 -9.70 -7.26
N PHE A 131 6.01 -8.73 -7.46
CA PHE A 131 5.04 -8.74 -8.55
C PHE A 131 5.70 -8.47 -9.90
N SER A 132 5.18 -9.13 -10.93
CA SER A 132 5.48 -8.85 -12.34
C SER A 132 4.35 -8.04 -12.99
N GLU A 133 4.61 -7.35 -14.11
CA GLU A 133 3.55 -6.64 -14.87
C GLU A 133 2.38 -7.58 -15.26
N PRO A 134 2.62 -8.84 -15.70
CA PRO A 134 1.54 -9.80 -15.92
C PRO A 134 0.71 -10.12 -14.67
N ASP A 135 1.34 -10.22 -13.49
CA ASP A 135 0.58 -10.45 -12.24
C ASP A 135 -0.39 -9.29 -11.98
N ILE A 136 0.08 -8.05 -12.16
CA ILE A 136 -0.74 -6.85 -11.99
C ILE A 136 -1.87 -6.81 -13.03
N ALA A 137 -1.59 -7.16 -14.28
CA ALA A 137 -2.61 -7.22 -15.33
C ALA A 137 -3.69 -8.27 -15.02
N LEU A 138 -3.34 -9.42 -14.45
CA LEU A 138 -4.30 -10.44 -14.03
C LEU A 138 -5.24 -9.94 -12.92
N LEU A 139 -4.76 -9.04 -12.05
CA LEU A 139 -5.59 -8.43 -11.01
C LEU A 139 -6.58 -7.39 -11.55
N SER A 140 -6.49 -6.98 -12.82
CA SER A 140 -7.40 -5.97 -13.41
C SER A 140 -8.87 -6.38 -13.43
N THR A 141 -9.14 -7.69 -13.42
CA THR A 141 -10.50 -8.23 -13.35
C THR A 141 -11.03 -8.32 -11.91
N ALA A 142 -10.17 -8.17 -10.90
CA ALA A 142 -10.58 -8.15 -9.50
C ALA A 142 -11.16 -6.78 -9.16
N GLY A 143 -12.49 -6.73 -9.00
CA GLY A 143 -13.25 -5.50 -8.74
C GLY A 143 -12.78 -4.73 -7.50
N HIS A 144 -12.23 -5.44 -6.53
CA HIS A 144 -11.86 -4.94 -5.22
C HIS A 144 -10.38 -4.52 -5.09
N VAL A 145 -9.58 -4.71 -6.14
CA VAL A 145 -8.15 -4.41 -6.11
C VAL A 145 -7.87 -3.06 -6.75
N TRP A 146 -7.05 -2.28 -6.05
CA TRP A 146 -6.39 -1.06 -6.50
C TRP A 146 -4.89 -1.28 -6.42
N VAL A 147 -4.13 -0.67 -7.32
CA VAL A 147 -2.69 -0.92 -7.46
C VAL A 147 -1.94 0.38 -7.21
N GLU A 148 -1.05 0.37 -6.24
CA GLU A 148 -0.18 1.51 -5.97
C GLU A 148 1.11 1.43 -6.80
N ILE A 149 1.46 2.56 -7.41
CA ILE A 149 2.81 2.82 -7.95
C ILE A 149 3.39 3.98 -7.16
N THR A 150 4.66 3.85 -6.74
CA THR A 150 5.34 4.91 -5.99
C THR A 150 6.41 5.61 -6.82
N ALA A 151 6.45 6.95 -6.77
CA ALA A 151 7.48 7.73 -7.45
C ALA A 151 8.89 7.39 -6.93
N LEU A 152 9.02 7.10 -5.63
CA LEU A 152 10.27 6.66 -5.02
C LEU A 152 10.87 5.43 -5.72
N THR A 153 10.04 4.48 -6.19
CA THR A 153 10.52 3.30 -6.92
C THR A 153 11.31 3.70 -8.18
N VAL A 154 10.91 4.77 -8.85
CA VAL A 154 11.62 5.33 -10.00
C VAL A 154 12.85 6.12 -9.57
N LEU A 155 12.71 6.98 -8.55
CA LEU A 155 13.81 7.82 -8.04
C LEU A 155 15.00 7.00 -7.52
N MET A 156 14.73 5.83 -6.93
CA MET A 156 15.76 4.90 -6.46
C MET A 156 16.35 4.02 -7.58
N GLY A 157 15.89 4.18 -8.82
CA GLY A 157 16.37 3.41 -9.97
C GLY A 157 15.95 1.94 -9.96
N HIS A 158 14.98 1.55 -9.12
CA HIS A 158 14.47 0.18 -9.11
C HIS A 158 13.67 -0.15 -10.38
N ARG A 159 13.03 0.87 -10.96
CA ARG A 159 12.29 0.80 -12.24
C ARG A 159 12.45 2.10 -13.02
N GLY A 160 12.34 2.01 -14.35
CA GLY A 160 12.33 3.17 -15.24
C GLY A 160 10.94 3.79 -15.38
N LEU A 161 10.90 4.99 -15.97
CA LEU A 161 9.65 5.70 -16.30
C LEU A 161 8.75 4.93 -17.28
N ASP A 162 9.34 4.15 -18.17
CA ASP A 162 8.65 3.25 -19.09
C ASP A 162 7.83 2.18 -18.34
N HIS A 163 8.34 1.69 -17.21
CA HIS A 163 7.61 0.72 -16.37
C HIS A 163 6.42 1.36 -15.66
N LEU A 164 6.54 2.62 -15.21
CA LEU A 164 5.42 3.37 -14.66
C LEU A 164 4.28 3.48 -15.67
N ALA A 165 4.59 3.87 -16.92
CA ALA A 165 3.58 3.96 -17.98
C ALA A 165 2.92 2.62 -18.29
N ARG A 166 3.70 1.53 -18.35
CA ARG A 166 3.15 0.18 -18.58
C ARG A 166 2.22 -0.27 -17.47
N LEU A 167 2.59 -0.05 -16.20
CA LEU A 167 1.73 -0.40 -15.06
C LEU A 167 0.47 0.46 -15.00
N ALA A 168 0.58 1.76 -15.28
CA ALA A 168 -0.57 2.67 -15.37
C ALA A 168 -1.57 2.20 -16.44
N ALA A 169 -1.09 1.60 -17.54
CA ALA A 169 -1.91 1.03 -18.60
C ALA A 169 -2.41 -0.39 -18.31
N SER A 170 -1.73 -1.16 -17.44
CA SER A 170 -2.06 -2.58 -17.20
C SER A 170 -3.24 -2.78 -16.27
N HIS A 171 -3.64 -1.75 -15.50
CA HIS A 171 -4.68 -1.87 -14.49
C HIS A 171 -5.54 -0.60 -14.42
N PRO A 172 -6.89 -0.70 -14.45
CA PRO A 172 -7.76 0.49 -14.54
C PRO A 172 -7.84 1.31 -13.24
N ARG A 173 -7.40 0.71 -12.13
CA ARG A 173 -7.47 1.29 -10.77
C ARG A 173 -6.08 1.51 -10.19
N VAL A 174 -5.23 2.21 -10.93
CA VAL A 174 -3.88 2.59 -10.48
C VAL A 174 -3.94 3.88 -9.66
N VAL A 175 -3.25 3.87 -8.53
CA VAL A 175 -3.05 5.01 -7.64
C VAL A 175 -1.56 5.34 -7.62
N LEU A 176 -1.24 6.60 -7.92
CA LEU A 176 0.13 7.10 -7.82
C LEU A 176 0.34 7.79 -6.47
N SER A 177 1.35 7.34 -5.72
CA SER A 177 1.83 8.00 -4.51
C SER A 177 3.31 8.36 -4.65
N SER A 178 3.81 9.29 -3.83
CA SER A 178 5.23 9.64 -3.89
C SER A 178 6.11 8.65 -3.12
N ASP A 179 5.61 8.16 -1.98
CA ASP A 179 6.38 7.40 -0.98
C ASP A 179 7.62 8.15 -0.48
N LEU A 180 7.51 9.49 -0.44
CA LEU A 180 8.61 10.40 -0.08
C LEU A 180 8.53 10.89 1.36
N GLY A 181 9.66 11.38 1.85
CA GLY A 181 9.90 11.80 3.23
C GLY A 181 11.29 11.40 3.75
N GLN A 182 12.09 10.73 2.93
CA GLN A 182 13.46 10.34 3.25
C GLN A 182 14.41 11.52 3.05
N VAL A 183 15.35 11.68 3.98
CA VAL A 183 16.28 12.84 4.06
C VAL A 183 17.12 13.06 2.79
N THR A 184 17.40 12.00 2.03
CA THR A 184 18.25 12.06 0.83
C THR A 184 17.46 12.16 -0.49
N GLN A 185 16.14 12.22 -0.41
CA GLN A 185 15.26 12.33 -1.57
C GLN A 185 14.71 13.75 -1.71
N PRO A 186 14.20 14.15 -2.89
CA PRO A 186 13.56 15.45 -3.07
C PRO A 186 12.42 15.66 -2.08
N ASP A 187 12.17 16.93 -1.74
CA ASP A 187 10.99 17.28 -0.96
C ASP A 187 9.71 16.90 -1.71
N VAL A 188 8.64 16.58 -0.97
CA VAL A 188 7.38 16.10 -1.55
C VAL A 188 6.84 17.08 -2.60
N SER A 189 6.90 18.39 -2.35
CA SER A 189 6.45 19.41 -3.30
C SER A 189 7.30 19.45 -4.57
N GLU A 190 8.61 19.29 -4.45
CA GLU A 190 9.54 19.28 -5.60
C GLU A 190 9.32 18.03 -6.45
N ALA A 191 9.14 16.88 -5.79
CA ALA A 191 8.88 15.63 -6.47
C ALA A 191 7.57 15.64 -7.26
N TRP A 192 6.51 16.28 -6.77
CA TRP A 192 5.26 16.40 -7.53
C TRP A 192 5.44 17.20 -8.83
N ALA A 193 6.28 18.24 -8.84
CA ALA A 193 6.62 18.93 -10.08
C ALA A 193 7.38 18.03 -11.08
N MET A 194 8.24 17.14 -10.58
CA MET A 194 8.92 16.13 -11.41
C MET A 194 7.93 15.09 -11.94
N ILE A 195 7.04 14.59 -11.07
CA ILE A 195 6.01 13.60 -11.40
C ILE A 195 5.06 14.14 -12.47
N ASP A 196 4.57 15.39 -12.34
CA ASP A 196 3.67 15.98 -13.33
C ASP A 196 4.33 16.03 -14.72
N ARG A 197 5.63 16.34 -14.78
CA ARG A 197 6.40 16.30 -16.03
C ARG A 197 6.52 14.86 -16.57
N TRP A 198 6.82 13.89 -15.71
CA TRP A 198 6.92 12.49 -16.13
C TRP A 198 5.61 11.98 -16.72
N LEU A 199 4.49 12.25 -16.06
CA LEU A 199 3.16 11.83 -16.51
C LEU A 199 2.81 12.48 -17.85
N PHE A 200 3.12 13.77 -18.02
CA PHE A 200 2.95 14.47 -19.29
C PHE A 200 3.78 13.84 -20.41
N ASP A 201 5.09 13.63 -20.19
CA ASP A 201 6.01 13.07 -21.19
C ASP A 201 5.64 11.62 -21.58
N LEU A 202 5.07 10.86 -20.64
CA LEU A 202 4.61 9.49 -20.84
C LEU A 202 3.17 9.37 -21.38
N ALA A 203 2.46 10.49 -21.52
CA ALA A 203 1.03 10.53 -21.83
C ALA A 203 0.17 9.69 -20.86
N VAL A 204 0.56 9.64 -19.58
CA VAL A 204 -0.24 9.03 -18.51
C VAL A 204 -1.19 10.08 -17.97
N ASP A 205 -2.48 9.73 -17.86
CA ASP A 205 -3.49 10.65 -17.33
C ASP A 205 -3.28 10.89 -15.84
N ARG A 206 -2.71 12.08 -15.54
CA ARG A 206 -2.45 12.55 -14.18
C ARG A 206 -3.73 12.69 -13.36
N GLU A 207 -4.84 13.08 -13.98
CA GLU A 207 -6.12 13.18 -13.28
C GLU A 207 -6.60 11.80 -12.86
N ALA A 208 -6.50 10.82 -13.75
CA ALA A 208 -6.88 9.45 -13.45
C ALA A 208 -6.08 8.87 -12.28
N VAL A 209 -4.74 8.88 -12.34
CA VAL A 209 -3.90 8.13 -11.37
C VAL A 209 -3.64 8.87 -10.05
N ALA A 210 -3.67 10.21 -10.04
CA ALA A 210 -3.32 11.01 -8.87
C ALA A 210 -4.51 11.72 -8.20
N VAL A 211 -5.70 11.72 -8.82
CA VAL A 211 -6.91 12.36 -8.25
C VAL A 211 -8.10 11.42 -8.27
N ALA A 212 -8.63 11.10 -9.45
CA ALA A 212 -9.91 10.41 -9.58
C ALA A 212 -9.87 8.98 -9.00
N ASN A 213 -8.77 8.24 -9.22
CA ASN A 213 -8.62 6.91 -8.64
C ASN A 213 -8.44 6.95 -7.11
N PRO A 214 -7.54 7.77 -6.53
CA PRO A 214 -7.48 7.98 -5.08
C PRO A 214 -8.82 8.38 -4.47
N GLU A 215 -9.57 9.31 -5.10
CA GLU A 215 -10.87 9.73 -4.61
C GLU A 215 -11.88 8.59 -4.61
N ARG A 216 -11.96 7.82 -5.70
CA ARG A 216 -12.83 6.64 -5.81
C ARG A 216 -12.45 5.54 -4.83
N LEU A 217 -11.16 5.32 -4.58
CA LEU A 217 -10.67 4.39 -3.57
C LEU A 217 -11.12 4.80 -2.17
N LEU A 218 -11.16 6.10 -1.88
CA LEU A 218 -11.51 6.62 -0.56
C LEU A 218 -13.00 6.90 -0.38
N ALA A 219 -13.78 7.03 -1.46
CA ALA A 219 -15.16 7.54 -1.41
C ALA A 219 -16.07 6.76 -0.45
N GLY A 220 -15.83 5.45 -0.29
CA GLY A 220 -16.76 4.56 0.39
C GLY A 220 -17.81 4.01 -0.58
N ASN A 221 -18.61 3.07 -0.10
CA ASN A 221 -19.87 2.68 -0.75
C ASN A 221 -21.06 3.42 -0.13
#